data_AF-A0A7V4U0J8-F1
#
_entry.id   AF-A0A7V4U0J8-F1
#
_cell.length_a   1.000
_cell.length_b   1.000
_cell.length_c   1.000
_cell.angle_alpha   90.00
_cell.angle_beta   90.00
_cell.angle_gamma   90.00
#
_symmetry.space_group_name_H-M   'P 1'
#
loop_
_entity.id
_entity.type
_entity.pdbx_description
1 polymer ?
#
loop_
_entity_poly.entity_id
_entity_poly.type
_entity_poly.pdbx_seq_one_letter_code
_entity_poly.pdbx_strand_id
1 'polypeptide(L)'
;MAPLENLQVYQLAMEIAEDIWAFVINWNYFAQDTLGKQLVRAADSVAANISEGFGRFFYKENRQFCYYSRGSLSEVKTWLTKAHNRRLIDDESFDAFIKKIDTLSVKLNNYIKSIGKNR
;
A
#
# COMPACT_ATOMS: atom_id res chain seq x y z
N MET A 1 11.60 20.93 3.90
CA MET A 1 10.78 19.70 4.03
C MET A 1 11.68 18.55 3.63
N ALA A 2 11.71 17.44 4.38
CA ALA A 2 12.51 16.28 3.94
C ALA A 2 11.96 15.79 2.59
N PRO A 3 12.80 15.38 1.61
CA PRO A 3 12.34 14.79 0.35
C PRO A 3 11.33 13.65 0.57
N LEU A 4 10.39 13.46 -0.36
CA LEU A 4 9.40 12.37 -0.31
C LEU A 4 10.10 11.01 -0.20
N GLU A 5 11.23 10.87 -0.89
CA GLU A 5 12.06 9.69 -0.97
C GLU A 5 12.65 9.31 0.39
N ASN A 6 12.72 10.24 1.36
CA ASN A 6 13.18 9.96 2.72
C ASN A 6 12.05 9.52 3.65
N LEU A 7 10.80 9.53 3.18
CA LEU A 7 9.65 9.14 3.98
C LEU A 7 9.55 7.61 4.03
N GLN A 8 9.89 7.01 5.18
CA GLN A 8 9.89 5.55 5.34
C GLN A 8 8.54 4.88 5.01
N VAL A 9 7.41 5.57 5.27
CA VAL A 9 6.08 5.03 4.91
C VAL A 9 5.90 4.98 3.38
N TYR A 10 6.45 5.94 2.65
CA TYR A 10 6.43 5.94 1.18
C TYR A 10 7.33 4.84 0.62
N GLN A 11 8.57 4.74 1.10
CA GLN A 11 9.52 3.69 0.69
C GLN A 11 8.94 2.28 0.86
N LEU A 12 8.36 2.00 2.04
CA LEU A 12 7.75 0.69 2.30
C LEU A 12 6.50 0.44 1.44
N ALA A 13 5.71 1.48 1.12
CA ALA A 13 4.58 1.34 0.22
C ALA A 13 5.04 1.02 -1.22
N MET A 14 6.12 1.64 -1.69
CA MET A 14 6.74 1.32 -2.98
C MET A 14 7.24 -0.14 -3.01
N GLU A 15 8.00 -0.56 -1.99
CA GLU A 15 8.52 -1.93 -1.89
C GLU A 15 7.38 -2.97 -1.95
N ILE A 16 6.32 -2.77 -1.18
CA ILE A 16 5.15 -3.68 -1.17
C ILE A 16 4.50 -3.74 -2.55
N ALA A 17 4.39 -2.62 -3.27
CA ALA A 17 3.80 -2.59 -4.61
C ALA A 17 4.64 -3.37 -5.64
N GLU A 18 5.97 -3.20 -5.62
CA GLU A 18 6.88 -3.94 -6.50
C GLU A 18 6.87 -5.46 -6.21
N ASP A 19 6.88 -5.84 -4.93
CA ASP A 19 6.79 -7.25 -4.54
C ASP A 19 5.46 -7.88 -5.01
N ILE A 20 4.35 -7.15 -4.87
CA ILE A 20 3.03 -7.59 -5.34
C ILE A 20 3.01 -7.72 -6.85
N TRP A 21 3.56 -6.75 -7.58
CA TRP A 21 3.67 -6.81 -9.04
C TRP A 21 4.44 -8.04 -9.49
N ALA A 22 5.63 -8.25 -8.93
CA ALA A 22 6.48 -9.39 -9.21
C ALA A 22 5.80 -10.72 -8.88
N PHE A 23 4.94 -10.76 -7.86
CA PHE A 23 4.16 -11.95 -7.54
C PHE A 23 3.04 -12.20 -8.57
N VAL A 24 2.24 -11.17 -8.88
CA VAL A 24 1.07 -11.27 -9.76
C VAL A 24 1.46 -11.57 -11.22
N ILE A 25 2.60 -11.06 -11.70
CA ILE A 25 3.01 -11.28 -13.11
C ILE A 25 3.29 -12.76 -13.43
N ASN A 26 3.47 -13.60 -12.42
CA ASN A 26 3.67 -15.04 -12.56
C ASN A 26 2.35 -15.85 -12.56
N TRP A 27 1.20 -15.23 -12.30
CA TRP A 27 -0.09 -15.93 -12.33
C TRP A 27 -0.58 -16.21 -13.75
N ASN A 28 -1.51 -17.16 -13.89
CA ASN A 28 -2.20 -17.36 -15.16
C ASN A 28 -3.08 -16.15 -15.52
N TYR A 29 -3.40 -16.02 -16.81
CA TYR A 29 -4.11 -14.86 -17.34
C TYR A 29 -5.43 -14.56 -16.62
N PHE A 30 -6.25 -15.58 -16.32
CA PHE A 30 -7.55 -15.36 -15.67
C PHE A 30 -7.39 -14.79 -14.25
N ALA A 31 -6.44 -15.31 -13.47
CA ALA A 31 -6.14 -14.79 -12.14
C ALA A 31 -5.56 -13.38 -12.21
N GLN A 32 -4.67 -13.11 -13.16
CA GLN A 32 -4.12 -11.76 -13.40
C GLN A 32 -5.20 -10.76 -13.76
N ASP A 33 -6.05 -11.07 -14.74
CA ASP A 33 -7.05 -10.13 -15.26
C ASP A 33 -8.13 -9.79 -14.22
N THR A 34 -8.52 -10.76 -13.39
CA THR A 34 -9.62 -10.60 -12.44
C THR A 34 -9.16 -10.09 -11.08
N LEU A 35 -8.20 -10.75 -10.43
CA LEU A 35 -7.75 -10.43 -9.08
C LEU A 35 -6.42 -9.68 -9.09
N GLY A 36 -5.48 -10.11 -9.93
CA GLY A 36 -4.13 -9.54 -10.01
C GLY A 36 -4.15 -8.04 -10.29
N LYS A 37 -4.90 -7.60 -11.31
CA LYS A 37 -5.06 -6.18 -11.64
C LYS A 37 -5.65 -5.35 -10.50
N GLN A 38 -6.60 -5.91 -9.75
CA GLN A 38 -7.20 -5.22 -8.60
C GLN A 38 -6.18 -5.08 -7.46
N LEU A 39 -5.44 -6.16 -7.18
CA LEU A 39 -4.40 -6.17 -6.15
C LEU A 39 -3.28 -5.19 -6.45
N VAL A 40 -2.73 -5.22 -7.67
CA VAL A 40 -1.66 -4.33 -8.13
C VAL A 40 -2.10 -2.86 -8.02
N ARG A 41 -3.27 -2.52 -8.56
CA ARG A 41 -3.80 -1.13 -8.52
C ARG A 41 -3.98 -0.63 -7.10
N ALA A 42 -4.51 -1.48 -6.20
CA ALA A 42 -4.66 -1.11 -4.80
C ALA A 42 -3.30 -0.86 -4.13
N ALA A 43 -2.28 -1.67 -4.44
CA ALA A 43 -0.93 -1.52 -3.88
C ALA A 43 -0.26 -0.22 -4.38
N ASP A 44 -0.25 0.02 -5.69
CA ASP A 44 0.30 1.23 -6.30
C ASP A 44 -0.36 2.51 -5.74
N SER A 45 -1.69 2.43 -5.53
CA SER A 45 -2.49 3.53 -5.00
C SER A 45 -2.05 3.97 -3.60
N VAL A 46 -1.46 3.08 -2.78
CA VAL A 46 -0.99 3.45 -1.43
C VAL A 46 0.10 4.51 -1.54
N ALA A 47 1.17 4.22 -2.30
CA ALA A 47 2.31 5.12 -2.47
C ALA A 47 1.93 6.37 -3.28
N ALA A 48 1.09 6.22 -4.31
CA ALA A 48 0.58 7.33 -5.11
C ALA A 48 -0.16 8.36 -4.26
N ASN A 49 -1.07 7.91 -3.39
CA ASN A 49 -1.79 8.80 -2.48
C ASN A 49 -0.87 9.44 -1.43
N ILE A 50 0.14 8.73 -0.91
CA ILE A 50 1.13 9.32 0.01
C ILE A 50 1.89 10.45 -0.69
N SER A 51 2.37 10.20 -1.90
CA SER A 51 3.09 11.18 -2.73
C SER A 51 2.23 12.40 -3.05
N GLU A 52 0.99 12.18 -3.50
CA GLU A 52 0.06 13.25 -3.82
C GLU A 52 -0.25 14.11 -2.60
N GLY A 53 -0.54 13.48 -1.46
CA GLY A 53 -0.76 14.18 -0.20
C GLY A 53 0.45 14.98 0.27
N PHE A 54 1.64 14.40 0.15
CA PHE A 54 2.90 15.04 0.51
C PHE A 54 3.14 16.33 -0.29
N GLY A 55 2.76 16.35 -1.57
CA GLY A 55 2.84 17.52 -2.45
C GLY A 55 1.81 18.63 -2.19
N ARG A 56 0.81 18.40 -1.33
CA ARG A 56 -0.24 19.41 -1.03
C ARG A 56 0.26 20.51 -0.10
N PHE A 57 -0.22 21.73 -0.32
CA PHE A 57 0.13 22.91 0.48
C PHE A 57 -0.49 22.87 1.88
N PHE A 58 -1.76 22.46 2.00
CA PHE A 58 -2.46 22.42 3.28
C PHE A 58 -2.38 21.05 3.95
N TYR A 59 -2.09 21.06 5.25
CA TYR A 59 -1.94 19.82 6.05
C TYR A 59 -3.23 18.97 6.08
N LYS A 60 -4.41 19.59 5.96
CA LYS A 60 -5.69 18.88 5.92
C LYS A 60 -5.82 18.04 4.65
N GLU A 61 -5.38 18.56 3.51
CA GLU A 61 -5.38 17.83 2.25
C GLU A 61 -4.37 16.68 2.29
N ASN A 62 -3.14 16.93 2.75
CA ASN A 62 -2.13 15.87 2.93
C ASN A 62 -2.70 14.72 3.79
N ARG A 63 -3.34 15.05 4.92
CA ARG A 63 -3.96 14.05 5.78
C ARG A 63 -5.10 13.30 5.08
N GLN A 64 -5.92 13.98 4.29
CA GLN A 64 -6.99 13.36 3.53
C GLN A 64 -6.46 12.32 2.53
N PHE A 65 -5.41 12.64 1.79
CA PHE A 65 -4.75 11.70 0.88
C PHE A 65 -4.16 10.49 1.62
N CYS A 66 -3.56 10.70 2.80
CA CYS A 66 -3.09 9.59 3.63
C CYS A 66 -4.24 8.67 4.11
N TYR A 67 -5.47 9.20 4.27
CA TYR A 67 -6.64 8.36 4.54
C TYR A 67 -7.05 7.54 3.32
N TYR A 68 -6.91 8.07 2.10
CA TYR A 68 -7.08 7.27 0.89
C TYR A 68 -6.04 6.16 0.80
N SER A 69 -4.75 6.44 1.10
CA SER A 69 -3.71 5.40 1.20
C SER A 69 -4.10 4.28 2.18
N ARG A 70 -4.72 4.63 3.31
CA ARG A 70 -5.18 3.64 4.30
C ARG A 70 -6.36 2.81 3.79
N GLY A 71 -7.25 3.42 3.00
CA GLY A 71 -8.29 2.72 2.26
C GLY A 71 -7.69 1.70 1.29
N SER A 72 -6.80 2.14 0.41
CA SER A 72 -6.13 1.27 -0.56
C SER A 72 -5.35 0.13 0.11
N LEU A 73 -4.66 0.39 1.24
CA LEU A 73 -3.96 -0.65 2.00
C LEU A 73 -4.93 -1.74 2.55
N SER A 74 -6.16 -1.34 2.90
CA SER A 74 -7.20 -2.28 3.33
C SER A 74 -7.70 -3.13 2.16
N GLU A 75 -7.78 -2.56 0.96
CA GLU A 75 -8.09 -3.30 -0.27
C GLU A 75 -6.96 -4.29 -0.61
N VAL A 76 -5.68 -3.91 -0.48
CA VAL A 76 -4.55 -4.82 -0.67
C VAL A 76 -4.70 -6.06 0.22
N LYS A 77 -4.97 -5.88 1.52
CA LYS A 77 -5.19 -6.99 2.47
C LYS A 77 -6.37 -7.87 2.03
N THR A 78 -7.44 -7.26 1.54
CA THR A 78 -8.62 -7.98 1.03
C THR A 78 -8.27 -8.85 -0.19
N TRP A 79 -7.53 -8.28 -1.14
CA TRP A 79 -7.17 -9.00 -2.37
C TRP A 79 -6.14 -10.11 -2.12
N LEU A 80 -5.16 -9.90 -1.25
CA LEU A 80 -4.24 -10.97 -0.83
C LEU A 80 -4.96 -12.11 -0.13
N THR A 81 -5.91 -11.80 0.77
CA THR A 81 -6.72 -12.83 1.44
C THR A 81 -7.52 -13.64 0.42
N LYS A 82 -8.08 -12.98 -0.61
CA LYS A 82 -8.79 -13.68 -1.70
C LYS A 82 -7.83 -14.50 -2.57
N ALA A 83 -6.62 -14.02 -2.82
CA ALA A 83 -5.60 -14.75 -3.56
C ALA A 83 -5.19 -16.04 -2.81
N HIS A 84 -4.99 -15.93 -1.49
CA HIS A 84 -4.64 -17.04 -0.60
C HIS A 84 -5.75 -18.10 -0.56
N ASN A 85 -7.00 -17.68 -0.33
CA ASN A 85 -8.16 -18.57 -0.36
C ASN A 85 -8.33 -19.29 -1.73
N ARG A 86 -7.84 -18.69 -2.81
CA ARG A 86 -7.85 -19.27 -4.17
C ARG A 86 -6.59 -20.07 -4.50
N ARG A 87 -5.68 -20.24 -3.54
CA ARG A 87 -4.39 -20.93 -3.70
C ARG A 87 -3.51 -20.32 -4.80
N LEU A 88 -3.62 -19.01 -5.01
CA LEU A 88 -2.75 -18.25 -5.91
C LEU A 88 -1.46 -17.79 -5.23
N ILE A 89 -1.44 -17.84 -3.90
CA ILE A 89 -0.29 -17.55 -3.04
C ILE A 89 -0.21 -18.62 -1.95
N ASP A 90 1.01 -19.07 -1.66
CA ASP A 90 1.26 -20.00 -0.57
C ASP A 90 1.20 -19.32 0.81
N ASP A 91 1.19 -20.13 1.87
CA ASP A 91 1.06 -19.65 3.26
C ASP A 91 2.25 -18.76 3.65
N GLU A 92 3.47 -19.14 3.27
CA GLU A 92 4.70 -18.41 3.61
C GLU A 92 4.70 -17.00 3.00
N SER A 93 4.41 -16.90 1.71
CA SER A 93 4.33 -15.64 0.98
C SER A 93 3.18 -14.78 1.49
N PHE A 94 2.02 -15.38 1.77
CA PHE A 94 0.87 -14.67 2.34
C PHE A 94 1.22 -14.06 3.70
N ASP A 95 1.78 -14.84 4.62
CA ASP A 95 2.16 -14.37 5.95
C ASP A 95 3.23 -13.26 5.87
N ALA A 96 4.20 -13.39 4.94
CA ALA A 96 5.20 -12.36 4.68
C ALA A 96 4.56 -11.04 4.23
N PHE A 97 3.61 -11.07 3.28
CA PHE A 97 2.90 -9.87 2.84
C PHE A 97 2.05 -9.25 3.95
N ILE A 98 1.30 -10.06 4.71
CA ILE A 98 0.48 -9.57 5.82
C ILE A 98 1.34 -8.86 6.87
N LYS A 99 2.51 -9.40 7.20
CA LYS A 99 3.45 -8.77 8.12
C LYS A 99 3.97 -7.42 7.60
N LYS A 100 4.29 -7.31 6.30
CA LYS A 100 4.70 -6.04 5.67
C LYS A 100 3.54 -5.03 5.70
N ILE A 101 2.32 -5.45 5.38
CA ILE A 101 1.11 -4.60 5.38
C ILE A 101 0.78 -4.08 6.76
N ASP A 102 0.85 -4.93 7.80
CA ASP A 102 0.57 -4.50 9.17
C ASP A 102 1.64 -3.50 9.66
N THR A 103 2.92 -3.71 9.28
CA THR A 103 4.00 -2.75 9.53
C THR A 103 3.74 -1.41 8.85
N LEU A 104 3.33 -1.43 7.57
CA LEU A 104 2.99 -0.23 6.82
C LEU A 104 1.79 0.50 7.44
N SER A 105 0.76 -0.22 7.88
CA SER A 105 -0.42 0.34 8.54
C SER A 105 -0.05 1.12 9.80
N VAL A 106 0.85 0.58 10.63
CA VAL A 106 1.36 1.28 11.82
C VAL A 106 2.13 2.55 11.43
N LYS A 107 3.06 2.45 10.46
CA LYS A 107 3.84 3.61 9.99
C LYS A 107 2.95 4.70 9.39
N LEU A 108 1.97 4.33 8.58
CA LEU A 108 1.01 5.24 7.97
C LEU A 108 0.17 5.96 9.02
N ASN A 109 -0.34 5.25 10.02
CA ASN A 109 -1.09 5.87 11.11
C ASN A 109 -0.23 6.84 11.94
N ASN A 110 1.04 6.51 12.17
CA ASN A 110 1.97 7.41 12.86
C ASN A 110 2.28 8.66 12.02
N TYR A 111 2.48 8.50 10.70
CA TYR A 111 2.66 9.60 9.78
C TYR A 111 1.43 10.53 9.78
N ILE A 112 0.22 9.99 9.61
CA ILE A 112 -1.05 10.74 9.70
C ILE A 112 -1.14 11.58 10.99
N LYS A 113 -0.76 10.98 12.13
CA LYS A 113 -0.77 11.65 13.45
C LYS A 113 0.27 12.77 13.57
N SER A 114 1.37 12.71 12.82
CA SER A 114 2.42 13.75 12.82
C SER A 114 2.07 14.97 11.96
N ILE A 115 1.25 14.80 10.92
CA ILE A 115 0.88 15.89 10.00
C ILE A 115 0.17 17.00 10.79
N GLY A 116 0.73 18.21 10.80
CA GLY A 116 0.11 19.37 11.44
C GLY A 116 0.26 19.45 12.97
N LYS A 117 1.12 18.63 13.61
CA LYS A 117 1.38 18.74 15.07
C LYS A 117 2.28 19.91 15.49
N ASN A 118 3.04 20.49 14.57
CA ASN A 118 4.01 21.56 14.84
C ASN A 118 3.63 22.87 14.13
N ARG A 119 2.34 23.18 14.00
CA ARG A 119 1.82 24.44 13.47
C ARG A 119 0.73 24.97 14.38
#